data_AF-Q7N0U6-F1
#
_entry.id   AF-Q7N0U6-F1
#
_cell.length_a   1.000
_cell.length_b   1.000
_cell.length_c   1.000
_cell.angle_alpha   90.00
_cell.angle_beta   90.00
_cell.angle_gamma   90.00
#
_symmetry.space_group_name_H-M   'P 1'
#
loop_
_entity.id
_entity.type
_entity.pdbx_description
1 polymer ?
#
loop_
_entity_poly.entity_id
_entity_poly.type
_entity_poly.pdbx_seq_one_letter_code
_entity_poly.pdbx_strand_id
1 'polypeptide(L)'
;MNRIEGLSYNTVSQPTVQPSVSSKHQHSFEQALETTPDQQMLKERQQRWLQGEPLENVLGDLDPATQRKVIWQWYQALSSDKQPSQRAQLQAKLIAPVQERLWSQFGGLAGNIKPPLDMPELRKIVREFAPTGRQQETVLLEVLGEIKPIPGNEYLSDLIRQELKTLIPRNGMVDNLIRNSHKPDLEE
;
A
#
# COMPACT_ATOMS: atom_id res chain seq x y z
N MET A 1 -69.74 -19.87 -47.05
CA MET A 1 -69.76 -18.70 -46.14
C MET A 1 -68.71 -18.98 -45.06
N ASN A 2 -67.61 -18.29 -44.83
CA ASN A 2 -67.03 -17.02 -45.27
C ASN A 2 -65.50 -17.16 -45.40
N ARG A 3 -64.92 -16.33 -46.28
CA ARG A 3 -63.48 -16.11 -46.53
C ARG A 3 -62.90 -15.22 -45.42
N ILE A 4 -61.72 -15.52 -44.88
CA ILE A 4 -60.90 -14.52 -44.16
C ILE A 4 -59.42 -14.68 -44.59
N GLU A 5 -58.89 -13.55 -45.03
CA GLU A 5 -57.55 -13.27 -45.51
C GLU A 5 -56.53 -13.22 -44.35
N GLY A 6 -55.24 -13.39 -44.67
CA GLY A 6 -54.16 -13.39 -43.68
C GLY A 6 -53.80 -12.02 -43.13
N LEU A 7 -52.96 -12.00 -42.08
CA LEU A 7 -52.02 -10.94 -41.68
C LEU A 7 -51.22 -11.52 -40.48
N SER A 8 -49.93 -11.79 -40.67
CA SER A 8 -48.81 -10.90 -40.32
C SER A 8 -48.38 -11.01 -38.86
N TYR A 9 -47.21 -11.64 -38.69
CA TYR A 9 -46.44 -11.72 -37.45
C TYR A 9 -46.13 -10.30 -36.96
N ASN A 10 -46.65 -9.93 -35.80
CA ASN A 10 -46.24 -8.71 -35.12
C ASN A 10 -44.91 -8.95 -34.41
N THR A 11 -43.86 -8.42 -35.01
CA THR A 11 -42.55 -8.12 -34.42
C THR A 11 -42.75 -7.12 -33.28
N VAL A 12 -42.42 -7.51 -32.04
CA VAL A 12 -42.19 -6.53 -30.96
C VAL A 12 -40.69 -6.26 -30.92
N SER A 13 -40.31 -5.11 -31.46
CA SER A 13 -38.98 -4.53 -31.33
C SER A 13 -38.76 -4.10 -29.88
N GLN A 14 -37.88 -4.79 -29.16
CA GLN A 14 -37.36 -4.34 -27.88
C GLN A 14 -35.98 -3.71 -28.14
N PRO A 15 -35.78 -2.41 -27.88
CA PRO A 15 -34.46 -1.82 -28.05
C PRO A 15 -33.55 -2.32 -26.94
N THR A 16 -32.52 -3.08 -27.31
CA THR A 16 -31.41 -3.44 -26.43
C THR A 16 -30.67 -2.16 -26.08
N VAL A 17 -31.03 -1.54 -24.95
CA VAL A 17 -30.21 -0.49 -24.34
C VAL A 17 -28.96 -1.18 -23.81
N GLN A 18 -27.90 -1.19 -24.62
CA GLN A 18 -26.55 -1.44 -24.10
C GLN A 18 -26.28 -0.36 -23.04
N PRO A 19 -25.88 -0.72 -21.81
CA PRO A 19 -25.41 0.28 -20.87
C PRO A 19 -24.14 0.88 -21.46
N SER A 20 -24.24 2.12 -21.93
CA SER A 20 -23.11 2.96 -22.27
C SER A 20 -22.19 2.97 -21.06
N VAL A 21 -21.05 2.28 -21.17
CA VAL A 21 -20.00 2.30 -20.15
C VAL A 21 -19.63 3.77 -19.92
N SER A 22 -19.95 4.25 -18.73
CA SER A 22 -19.69 5.62 -18.32
C SER A 22 -18.21 5.92 -18.53
N SER A 23 -17.90 6.97 -19.29
CA SER A 23 -16.53 7.44 -19.60
C SER A 23 -15.66 7.63 -18.34
N LYS A 24 -16.31 7.75 -17.17
CA LYS A 24 -15.69 7.77 -15.85
C LYS A 24 -14.88 6.51 -15.52
N HIS A 25 -15.33 5.33 -15.96
CA HIS A 25 -14.61 4.07 -15.74
C HIS A 25 -13.49 3.83 -16.78
N GLN A 26 -13.64 4.35 -18.00
CA GLN A 26 -12.56 4.33 -19.00
C GLN A 26 -11.38 5.19 -18.55
N HIS A 27 -11.63 6.39 -18.03
CA HIS A 27 -10.57 7.22 -17.46
C HIS A 27 -9.92 6.63 -16.21
N SER A 28 -10.65 5.90 -15.35
CA SER A 28 -10.02 5.18 -14.24
C SER A 28 -9.14 4.01 -14.69
N PHE A 29 -9.43 3.40 -15.84
CA PHE A 29 -8.60 2.32 -16.41
C PHE A 29 -7.39 2.88 -17.17
N GLU A 30 -7.56 3.99 -17.91
CA GLU A 30 -6.46 4.71 -18.55
C GLU A 30 -5.51 5.36 -17.52
N GLN A 31 -6.01 5.93 -16.43
CA GLN A 31 -5.18 6.36 -15.30
C GLN A 31 -4.48 5.19 -14.59
N ALA A 32 -5.06 3.99 -14.60
CA ALA A 32 -4.38 2.80 -14.09
C ALA A 32 -3.26 2.30 -15.03
N LEU A 33 -3.29 2.72 -16.31
CA LEU A 33 -2.26 2.44 -17.31
C LEU A 33 -1.21 3.58 -17.41
N GLU A 34 -1.51 4.78 -16.92
CA GLU A 34 -0.53 5.86 -16.85
C GLU A 34 0.53 5.57 -15.78
N THR A 35 1.73 5.28 -16.27
CA THR A 35 3.04 5.42 -15.58
C THR A 35 3.39 4.39 -14.52
N THR A 36 3.19 3.09 -14.78
CA THR A 36 4.11 2.13 -14.13
C THR A 36 5.47 2.26 -14.83
N PRO A 37 6.57 2.61 -14.12
CA PRO A 37 7.86 2.75 -14.75
C PRO A 37 8.28 1.42 -15.37
N ASP A 38 8.91 1.49 -16.53
CA ASP A 38 9.42 0.30 -17.22
C ASP A 38 10.33 -0.52 -16.27
N GLN A 39 10.05 -1.81 -16.19
CA GLN A 39 10.74 -2.71 -15.25
C GLN A 39 12.22 -2.85 -15.59
N GLN A 40 12.57 -2.77 -16.88
CA GLN A 40 13.96 -2.83 -17.31
C GLN A 40 14.70 -1.55 -16.91
N MET A 41 14.10 -0.39 -17.17
CA MET A 41 14.61 0.90 -16.70
C MET A 41 14.81 0.93 -15.17
N LEU A 42 13.87 0.40 -14.38
CA LEU A 42 13.99 0.35 -12.92
C LEU A 42 15.14 -0.55 -12.46
N LYS A 43 15.42 -1.66 -13.14
CA LYS A 43 16.57 -2.52 -12.83
C LYS A 43 17.89 -1.82 -13.11
N GLU A 44 18.00 -1.13 -14.26
CA GLU A 44 19.20 -0.36 -14.61
C GLU A 44 19.46 0.77 -13.61
N ARG A 45 18.40 1.47 -13.21
CA ARG A 45 18.42 2.47 -12.14
C ARG A 45 18.89 1.87 -10.81
N GLN A 46 18.30 0.76 -10.39
CA GLN A 46 18.71 0.07 -9.17
C GLN A 46 20.20 -0.30 -9.22
N GLN A 47 20.67 -0.83 -10.36
CA GLN A 47 22.08 -1.17 -10.53
C GLN A 47 22.99 0.05 -10.39
N ARG A 48 22.65 1.18 -11.02
CA ARG A 48 23.42 2.43 -10.88
C ARG A 48 23.48 2.92 -9.43
N TRP A 49 22.35 2.86 -8.71
CA TRP A 49 22.31 3.16 -7.29
C TRP A 49 23.21 2.21 -6.46
N LEU A 50 23.17 0.91 -6.74
CA LEU A 50 24.04 -0.07 -6.09
C LEU A 50 25.53 0.15 -6.40
N GLN A 51 25.87 0.77 -7.53
CA GLN A 51 27.23 1.20 -7.88
C GLN A 51 27.64 2.53 -7.22
N GLY A 52 26.77 3.15 -6.42
CA GLY A 52 27.08 4.35 -5.64
C GLY A 52 26.49 5.66 -6.19
N GLU A 53 25.66 5.62 -7.24
CA GLU A 53 24.91 6.80 -7.66
C GLU A 53 23.88 7.20 -6.58
N PRO A 54 23.75 8.49 -6.21
CA PRO A 54 22.77 8.92 -5.21
C PRO A 54 21.33 8.55 -5.59
N LEU A 55 20.53 8.16 -4.59
CA LEU A 55 19.12 7.75 -4.80
C LEU A 55 18.29 8.87 -5.45
N GLU A 56 18.59 10.11 -5.08
CA GLU A 56 17.97 11.33 -5.62
C GLU A 56 18.23 11.49 -7.13
N ASN A 57 19.39 11.05 -7.63
CA ASN A 57 19.71 11.12 -9.06
C ASN A 57 19.03 10.00 -9.84
N VAL A 58 18.92 8.82 -9.22
CA VAL A 58 18.39 7.61 -9.86
C VAL A 58 16.86 7.63 -9.96
N LEU A 59 16.19 8.24 -8.98
CA LEU A 59 14.72 8.30 -8.89
C LEU A 59 14.14 9.72 -9.05
N GLY A 60 14.98 10.75 -9.17
CA GLY A 60 14.58 12.16 -9.04
C GLY A 60 13.58 12.68 -10.08
N ASP A 61 13.48 12.02 -11.24
CA ASP A 61 12.53 12.33 -12.30
C ASP A 61 11.14 11.70 -12.10
N LEU A 62 11.01 10.76 -11.16
CA LEU A 62 9.72 10.15 -10.82
C LEU A 62 8.96 11.03 -9.82
N ASP A 63 7.62 11.00 -9.89
CA ASP A 63 6.79 11.66 -8.89
C ASP A 63 6.96 11.02 -7.49
N PRO A 64 6.69 11.75 -6.39
CA PRO A 64 6.94 11.26 -5.04
C PRO A 64 6.21 9.95 -4.66
N ALA A 65 5.02 9.70 -5.22
CA ALA A 65 4.28 8.47 -4.93
C ALA A 65 4.93 7.27 -5.64
N THR A 66 5.35 7.46 -6.89
CA THR A 66 6.10 6.45 -7.65
C THR A 66 7.47 6.19 -7.05
N GLN A 67 8.21 7.22 -6.63
CA GLN A 67 9.48 7.07 -5.90
C GLN A 67 9.29 6.18 -4.67
N ARG A 68 8.29 6.48 -3.84
CA ARG A 68 8.00 5.71 -2.62
C ARG A 68 7.67 4.24 -2.93
N LYS A 69 6.89 3.99 -3.99
CA LYS A 69 6.57 2.63 -4.44
C LYS A 69 7.84 1.87 -4.86
N VAL A 70 8.72 2.50 -5.62
CA VAL A 70 10.00 1.91 -6.06
C VAL A 70 10.92 1.64 -4.86
N ILE A 71 11.04 2.58 -3.93
CA ILE A 71 11.83 2.42 -2.70
C ILE A 71 11.32 1.23 -1.88
N TRP A 72 9.99 1.07 -1.74
CA TRP A 72 9.40 -0.10 -1.07
C TRP A 72 9.75 -1.41 -1.78
N GLN A 73 9.70 -1.44 -3.11
CA GLN A 73 10.07 -2.63 -3.90
C GLN A 73 11.53 -3.00 -3.69
N TRP A 74 12.44 -2.02 -3.78
CA TRP A 74 13.87 -2.26 -3.57
C TRP A 74 14.17 -2.67 -2.13
N TYR A 75 13.55 -2.02 -1.14
CA TYR A 75 13.69 -2.39 0.26
C TYR A 75 13.26 -3.83 0.52
N GLN A 76 12.20 -4.32 -0.13
CA GLN A 76 11.77 -5.72 0.01
C GLN A 76 12.68 -6.71 -0.73
N ALA A 77 13.24 -6.31 -1.87
CA ALA A 77 14.13 -7.16 -2.68
C ALA A 77 15.54 -7.30 -2.07
N LEU A 78 16.01 -6.30 -1.33
CA LEU A 78 17.34 -6.30 -0.74
C LEU A 78 17.43 -7.20 0.48
N SER A 79 18.42 -8.11 0.50
CA SER A 79 18.75 -8.91 1.68
C SER A 79 19.56 -8.09 2.69
N SER A 80 19.17 -8.12 3.96
CA SER A 80 19.90 -7.49 5.07
C SER A 80 21.37 -7.89 5.13
N ASP A 81 21.67 -9.14 4.78
CA ASP A 81 23.00 -9.73 4.99
C ASP A 81 23.99 -9.34 3.89
N LYS A 82 23.49 -9.01 2.69
CA LYS A 82 24.32 -8.72 1.52
C LYS A 82 24.54 -7.23 1.33
N GLN A 83 23.55 -6.41 1.66
CA GLN A 83 23.55 -4.98 1.37
C GLN A 83 22.97 -4.16 2.53
N PRO A 84 23.58 -4.23 3.73
CA PRO A 84 23.04 -3.61 4.94
C PRO A 84 22.95 -2.08 4.82
N SER A 85 23.98 -1.44 4.26
CA SER A 85 24.03 0.03 4.12
C SER A 85 22.96 0.56 3.16
N GLN A 86 22.80 -0.08 2.01
CA GLN A 86 21.78 0.27 1.01
C GLN A 86 20.38 0.04 1.57
N ARG A 87 20.16 -1.07 2.27
CA ARG A 87 18.88 -1.35 2.94
C ARG A 87 18.57 -0.30 4.00
N ALA A 88 19.55 0.09 4.82
CA ALA A 88 19.39 1.13 5.84
C ALA A 88 19.07 2.51 5.21
N GLN A 89 19.68 2.84 4.07
CA GLN A 89 19.36 4.08 3.35
C GLN A 89 17.90 4.11 2.87
N LEU A 90 17.41 3.02 2.26
CA LEU A 90 16.01 2.93 1.83
C LEU A 90 15.07 2.97 3.04
N GLN A 91 15.43 2.28 4.13
CA GLN A 91 14.67 2.29 5.37
C GLN A 91 14.52 3.72 5.90
N ALA A 92 15.62 4.46 6.04
CA ALA A 92 15.57 5.85 6.52
C ALA A 92 14.62 6.72 5.67
N LYS A 93 14.65 6.57 4.35
CA LYS A 93 13.75 7.30 3.43
C LYS A 93 12.27 6.91 3.57
N LEU A 94 11.98 5.66 3.97
CA LEU A 94 10.62 5.19 4.22
C LEU A 94 10.10 5.60 5.60
N ILE A 95 10.96 5.55 6.63
CA ILE A 95 10.58 5.73 8.04
C ILE A 95 10.54 7.20 8.44
N ALA A 96 11.56 7.99 8.10
CA ALA A 96 11.70 9.39 8.52
C ALA A 96 10.42 10.23 8.33
N PRO A 97 9.76 10.26 7.15
CA PRO A 97 8.57 11.09 6.98
C PRO A 97 7.39 10.62 7.84
N VAL A 98 7.29 9.32 8.16
CA VAL A 98 6.24 8.81 9.04
C VAL A 98 6.54 9.20 10.47
N GLN A 99 7.79 9.02 10.91
CA GLN A 99 8.24 9.40 12.24
C GLN A 99 7.99 10.88 12.51
N GLU A 100 8.38 11.75 11.60
CA GLU A 100 8.16 13.21 11.71
C GLU A 100 6.68 13.56 11.85
N ARG A 101 5.81 12.93 11.04
CA ARG A 101 4.36 13.16 11.10
C ARG A 101 3.75 12.64 12.39
N LEU A 102 4.13 11.46 12.84
CA LEU A 102 3.66 10.89 14.10
C LEU A 102 4.13 11.70 15.30
N TRP A 103 5.38 12.17 15.27
CA TRP A 103 5.92 13.06 16.28
C TRP A 103 5.18 14.39 16.31
N SER A 104 4.96 15.02 15.15
CA SER A 104 4.24 16.29 15.09
C SER A 104 2.79 16.18 15.60
N GLN A 105 2.17 15.00 15.46
CA GLN A 105 0.77 14.79 15.83
C GLN A 105 0.60 14.34 17.29
N PHE A 106 1.48 13.46 17.77
CA PHE A 106 1.33 12.77 19.06
C PHE A 106 2.50 13.02 20.02
N GLY A 107 3.58 13.65 19.56
CA GLY A 107 4.74 13.97 20.38
C GLY A 107 4.38 14.94 21.50
N GLY A 108 4.84 14.64 22.71
CA GLY A 108 4.56 15.44 23.90
C GLY A 108 3.13 15.28 24.46
N LEU A 109 2.28 14.46 23.85
CA LEU A 109 1.03 14.05 24.50
C LEU A 109 1.36 13.17 25.71
N ALA A 110 0.58 13.33 26.78
CA ALA A 110 0.75 12.60 28.03
C ALA A 110 -0.60 12.09 28.54
N GLY A 111 -0.55 11.06 29.37
CA GLY A 111 -1.72 10.42 29.96
C GLY A 111 -2.24 9.24 29.14
N ASN A 112 -3.50 8.88 29.36
CA ASN A 112 -4.09 7.71 28.72
C ASN A 112 -4.45 7.99 27.26
N ILE A 113 -4.06 7.07 26.39
CA ILE A 113 -4.52 7.03 25.00
C ILE A 113 -6.04 7.03 24.91
N LYS A 114 -6.58 7.65 23.86
CA LYS A 114 -8.01 7.72 23.54
C LYS A 114 -8.24 6.95 22.23
N PRO A 115 -8.36 5.60 22.28
CA PRO A 115 -8.40 4.78 21.09
C PRO A 115 -9.42 5.18 20.02
N PRO A 116 -10.65 5.63 20.36
CA PRO A 116 -11.63 6.03 19.35
C PRO A 116 -11.21 7.25 18.50
N LEU A 117 -10.31 8.10 19.01
CA LEU A 117 -9.82 9.30 18.33
C LEU A 117 -8.42 9.08 17.75
N ASP A 118 -7.53 8.50 18.54
CA ASP A 118 -6.10 8.47 18.18
C ASP A 118 -5.78 7.35 17.19
N MET A 119 -6.44 6.20 17.28
CA MET A 119 -6.16 5.05 16.40
C MET A 119 -6.52 5.34 14.94
N PRO A 120 -7.67 5.95 14.61
CA PRO A 120 -7.95 6.38 13.24
C PRO A 120 -6.91 7.34 12.68
N GLU A 121 -6.45 8.33 13.47
CA GLU A 121 -5.45 9.30 13.02
C GLU A 121 -4.06 8.66 12.84
N LEU A 122 -3.63 7.79 13.76
CA LEU A 122 -2.42 6.98 13.59
C LEU A 122 -2.47 6.20 12.27
N ARG A 123 -3.55 5.44 12.04
CA ARG A 123 -3.72 4.63 10.83
C ARG A 123 -3.73 5.47 9.56
N LYS A 124 -4.35 6.64 9.60
CA LYS A 124 -4.40 7.58 8.47
C LYS A 124 -3.00 8.05 8.10
N ILE A 125 -2.21 8.50 9.08
CA ILE A 125 -0.82 8.92 8.87
C ILE A 125 -0.02 7.76 8.30
N VAL A 126 -0.02 6.59 8.94
CA VAL A 126 0.80 5.45 8.48
C VAL A 126 0.40 5.01 7.07
N ARG A 127 -0.90 4.96 6.74
CA ARG A 127 -1.39 4.53 5.42
C ARG A 127 -0.95 5.44 4.27
N GLU A 128 -0.74 6.73 4.52
CA GLU A 128 -0.24 7.68 3.53
C GLU A 128 1.14 7.29 2.99
N PHE A 129 1.98 6.69 3.83
CA PHE A 129 3.36 6.32 3.49
C PHE A 129 3.55 4.80 3.31
N ALA A 130 2.67 4.00 3.92
CA ALA A 130 2.67 2.55 3.90
C ALA A 130 1.27 2.01 3.54
N PRO A 131 0.96 1.86 2.24
CA PRO A 131 -0.38 1.46 1.81
C PRO A 131 -0.76 0.02 2.21
N THR A 132 0.18 -0.91 2.35
CA THR A 132 -0.13 -2.31 2.69
C THR A 132 0.03 -2.61 4.18
N GLY A 133 -0.70 -3.61 4.70
CA GLY A 133 -0.62 -4.00 6.11
C GLY A 133 0.79 -4.41 6.55
N ARG A 134 1.54 -5.11 5.69
CA ARG A 134 2.93 -5.48 5.96
C ARG A 134 3.86 -4.27 6.01
N GLN A 135 3.68 -3.31 5.10
CA GLN A 135 4.43 -2.06 5.14
C GLN A 135 4.11 -1.25 6.41
N GLN A 136 2.83 -1.20 6.81
CA GLN A 136 2.40 -0.53 8.04
C GLN A 136 3.07 -1.15 9.26
N GLU A 137 3.11 -2.48 9.32
CA GLU A 137 3.78 -3.21 10.41
C GLU A 137 5.27 -2.90 10.45
N THR A 138 5.96 -2.99 9.31
CA THR A 138 7.38 -2.64 9.21
C THR A 138 7.62 -1.21 9.71
N VAL A 139 6.87 -0.23 9.19
CA VAL A 139 7.04 1.18 9.59
C VAL A 139 6.83 1.37 11.09
N LEU A 140 5.75 0.80 11.64
CA LEU A 140 5.44 0.96 13.06
C LEU A 140 6.47 0.28 13.97
N LEU A 141 7.03 -0.86 13.57
CA LEU A 141 8.11 -1.52 14.30
C LEU A 141 9.39 -0.69 14.31
N GLU A 142 9.78 -0.14 13.16
CA GLU A 142 10.98 0.70 13.05
C GLU A 142 10.82 2.00 13.85
N VAL A 143 9.70 2.71 13.69
CA VAL A 143 9.40 3.93 14.47
C VAL A 143 9.41 3.62 15.97
N LEU A 144 8.79 2.51 16.40
CA LEU A 144 8.81 2.11 17.81
C LEU A 144 10.23 1.86 18.32
N GLY A 145 11.10 1.27 17.49
CA GLY A 145 12.51 1.06 17.81
C GLY A 145 13.27 2.37 18.02
N GLU A 146 13.00 3.37 17.18
CA GLU A 146 13.65 4.69 17.25
C GLU A 146 13.16 5.56 18.42
N ILE A 147 11.86 5.53 18.75
CA ILE A 147 11.29 6.42 19.78
C ILE A 147 11.31 5.84 21.20
N LYS A 148 11.33 4.51 21.36
CA LYS A 148 11.37 3.84 22.67
C LYS A 148 12.52 4.31 23.58
N PRO A 149 13.75 4.62 23.09
CA PRO A 149 14.81 5.15 23.94
C PRO A 149 14.64 6.63 24.34
N ILE A 150 13.67 7.37 23.78
CA ILE A 150 13.51 8.81 23.97
C ILE A 150 12.40 9.09 25.02
N PRO A 151 12.74 9.68 26.19
CA PRO A 151 11.74 10.06 27.20
C PRO A 151 10.68 11.03 26.65
N GLY A 152 9.42 10.90 27.10
CA GLY A 152 8.31 11.75 26.64
C GLY A 152 7.55 11.22 25.42
N ASN A 153 7.87 10.00 24.98
CA ASN A 153 7.20 9.30 23.88
C ASN A 153 6.39 8.09 24.34
N GLU A 154 6.08 8.01 25.63
CA GLU A 154 5.33 6.89 26.20
C GLU A 154 3.95 6.81 25.54
N TYR A 155 3.29 7.95 25.32
CA TYR A 155 2.00 8.02 24.65
C TYR A 155 2.04 7.44 23.23
N LEU A 156 2.96 7.94 22.39
CA LEU A 156 3.11 7.46 21.02
C LEU A 156 3.55 5.99 20.99
N SER A 157 4.46 5.59 21.89
CA SER A 157 4.91 4.20 22.01
C SER A 157 3.74 3.26 22.34
N ASP A 158 2.87 3.63 23.27
CA ASP A 158 1.72 2.83 23.66
C ASP A 158 0.66 2.77 22.58
N LEU A 159 0.43 3.88 21.87
CA LEU A 159 -0.46 3.93 20.72
C LEU A 159 0.02 3.01 19.59
N ILE A 160 1.32 3.05 19.27
CA ILE A 160 1.93 2.15 18.27
C ILE A 160 1.83 0.69 18.69
N ARG A 161 2.14 0.37 19.97
CA ARG A 161 2.01 -1.00 20.50
C ARG A 161 0.58 -1.51 20.38
N GLN A 162 -0.42 -0.66 20.65
CA GLN A 162 -1.81 -1.04 20.52
C GLN A 162 -2.20 -1.35 19.07
N GLU A 163 -1.71 -0.58 18.09
CA GLU A 163 -1.94 -0.89 16.68
C GLU A 163 -1.24 -2.17 16.25
N LEU A 164 0.02 -2.37 16.65
CA LEU A 164 0.78 -3.58 16.33
C LEU A 164 0.11 -4.86 16.87
N LYS A 165 -0.53 -4.81 18.05
CA LYS A 165 -1.34 -5.91 18.59
C LYS A 165 -2.50 -6.31 17.67
N THR A 166 -3.01 -5.39 16.87
CA THR A 166 -4.08 -5.66 15.88
C THR A 166 -3.50 -6.07 14.53
N LEU A 167 -2.43 -5.41 14.11
CA LEU A 167 -1.88 -5.50 12.77
C LEU A 167 -1.10 -6.81 12.54
N ILE A 168 -0.27 -7.23 13.49
CA ILE A 168 0.55 -8.45 13.38
C ILE A 168 -0.32 -9.71 13.18
N PRO A 169 -1.36 -9.97 14.02
CA PRO A 169 -2.22 -11.13 13.81
C PRO A 169 -2.95 -11.08 12.47
N ARG A 170 -3.44 -9.89 12.07
CA ARG A 170 -4.14 -9.70 10.80
C ARG A 170 -3.24 -10.00 9.61
N ASN A 171 -2.00 -9.51 9.62
CA ASN A 171 -1.03 -9.79 8.57
C ASN A 171 -0.68 -11.28 8.52
N GLY A 172 -0.52 -11.93 9.67
CA GLY A 172 -0.30 -13.38 9.75
C GLY A 172 -1.45 -14.18 9.15
N MET A 173 -2.71 -13.77 9.38
CA MET A 173 -3.87 -14.40 8.74
C MET A 173 -3.84 -14.26 7.22
N VAL A 174 -3.53 -13.08 6.71
CA VAL A 174 -3.42 -12.83 5.26
C VAL A 174 -2.32 -13.69 4.64
N ASP A 175 -1.14 -13.74 5.27
CA ASP A 175 -0.02 -14.57 4.81
C ASP A 175 -0.40 -16.07 4.81
N ASN A 176 -1.12 -16.54 5.83
CA ASN A 176 -1.61 -17.92 5.90
C ASN A 176 -2.63 -18.24 4.82
N LEU A 177 -3.56 -17.33 4.53
CA LEU A 177 -4.55 -17.49 3.47
C LEU A 177 -3.86 -17.58 2.11
N ILE A 178 -2.92 -16.68 1.81
CA ILE A 178 -2.18 -16.69 0.55
C ILE A 178 -1.42 -18.01 0.38
N ARG A 179 -0.69 -18.45 1.42
CA ARG A 179 0.14 -19.67 1.37
C ARG A 179 -0.66 -20.97 1.28
N ASN A 180 -1.84 -21.03 1.89
CA ASN A 180 -2.66 -22.25 1.92
C ASN A 180 -3.87 -22.21 0.98
N SER A 181 -4.08 -21.13 0.24
CA SER A 181 -5.17 -21.02 -0.75
C SER A 181 -5.13 -22.06 -1.88
N HIS A 182 -4.03 -22.79 -2.04
CA HIS A 182 -3.82 -23.80 -3.09
C HIS A 182 -3.73 -25.23 -2.56
N LYS A 183 -3.99 -25.45 -1.26
CA LYS A 183 -4.16 -26.79 -0.71
C LYS A 183 -5.66 -27.08 -0.67
N PRO A 184 -6.25 -27.74 -1.68
CA PRO A 184 -7.55 -28.36 -1.46
C PRO A 184 -7.37 -29.35 -0.31
N ASP A 185 -8.14 -29.16 0.77
CA ASP A 185 -8.35 -30.22 1.77
C ASP A 185 -9.06 -31.36 1.05
N LEU A 186 -8.25 -32.26 0.50
CA LEU A 186 -8.65 -33.62 0.19
C LEU A 186 -8.13 -34.46 1.36
N GLU A 187 -8.77 -34.32 2.52
CA GLU A 187 -8.71 -35.36 3.54
C GLU A 187 -9.65 -36.49 3.07
N GLU A 188 -9.08 -37.68 2.83
CA GLU A 188 -9.78 -38.97 2.64
C GLU A 188 -10.36 -39.49 3.96
#